data_AF-A0A7C5XCB1-F1
#
_entry.id   AF-A0A7C5XCB1-F1
#
_cell.length_a   1.000
_cell.length_b   1.000
_cell.length_c   1.000
_cell.angle_alpha   90.00
_cell.angle_beta   90.00
_cell.angle_gamma   90.00
#
_symmetry.space_group_name_H-M   'P 1'
#
loop_
_entity.id
_entity.type
_entity.pdbx_description
1 polymer ?
#
loop_
_entity_poly.entity_id
_entity_poly.type
_entity_poly.pdbx_seq_one_letter_code
_entity_poly.pdbx_strand_id
1 'polypeptide(L)'
;MPLKIRIWRQGRTYYAVVVDDAAQYFLTNFVNREVTLNIGDIKLITKITRLKQGAGRLAMYLPTRLRPLWEELRSKDPLFAAIIMTSNSEGEANEN
;
A
#
# COMPACT_ATOMS: atom_id res chain seq x y z
N MET A 1 10.09 -2.42 -3.60
CA MET A 1 10.73 -1.42 -2.72
C MET A 1 10.16 -1.54 -1.30
N PRO A 2 10.98 -1.37 -0.25
CA PRO A 2 10.51 -1.34 1.13
C PRO A 2 9.77 -0.02 1.43
N LEU A 3 8.76 -0.09 2.29
CA LEU A 3 7.88 1.01 2.69
C LEU A 3 7.62 0.94 4.20
N LYS A 4 7.33 2.10 4.80
CA LYS A 4 6.59 2.19 6.06
C LYS A 4 5.15 2.57 5.74
N ILE A 5 4.21 1.81 6.28
CA ILE A 5 2.77 2.05 6.12
C ILE A 5 2.06 2.16 7.47
N ARG A 6 0.92 2.83 7.49
CA ARG A 6 -0.03 2.82 8.60
C ARG A 6 -1.36 2.25 8.14
N ILE A 7 -1.93 1.33 8.90
CA ILE A 7 -3.31 0.87 8.64
C ILE A 7 -4.27 1.94 9.16
N TRP A 8 -5.04 2.53 8.25
CA TRP A 8 -6.02 3.56 8.56
C TRP A 8 -7.42 3.12 8.11
N ARG A 9 -8.38 3.22 9.03
CA ARG A 9 -9.80 3.07 8.77
C ARG A 9 -10.48 4.40 8.44
N GLN A 10 -11.21 4.46 7.32
CA GLN A 10 -12.13 5.55 6.98
C GLN A 10 -13.53 4.96 6.76
N GLY A 11 -14.47 5.24 7.68
CA GLY A 11 -15.79 4.62 7.66
C GLY A 11 -15.72 3.09 7.78
N ARG A 12 -16.03 2.39 6.68
CA ARG A 12 -16.01 0.91 6.57
C ARG A 12 -14.80 0.35 5.81
N THR A 13 -13.97 1.24 5.27
CA THR A 13 -12.83 0.91 4.40
C THR A 13 -11.52 1.02 5.17
N TYR A 14 -10.58 0.14 4.85
CA TYR A 14 -9.23 0.15 5.39
C TYR A 14 -8.22 0.46 4.30
N TYR A 15 -7.18 1.17 4.69
CA TYR A 15 -6.13 1.65 3.83
C TYR A 15 -4.77 1.34 4.44
N ALA A 16 -3.83 0.89 3.62
CA ALA A 16 -2.41 0.94 3.94
C ALA A 16 -1.86 2.27 3.45
N VAL A 17 -1.70 3.23 4.35
CA VAL A 17 -1.27 4.60 4.05
C VAL A 17 0.24 4.68 4.13
N VAL A 18 0.89 5.13 3.07
CA VAL A 18 2.34 5.32 3.03
C VAL A 18 2.69 6.50 3.92
N VAL A 19 3.60 6.30 4.89
CA VAL A 19 3.99 7.36 5.84
C VAL A 19 5.31 8.04 5.50
N ASP A 20 6.14 7.40 4.69
CA ASP A 20 7.44 7.92 4.27
C ASP A 20 7.28 8.87 3.07
N ASP A 21 7.83 10.08 3.17
CA ASP A 21 7.65 11.12 2.15
C ASP A 21 8.40 10.82 0.85
N ALA A 22 9.59 10.21 0.92
CA ALA A 22 10.35 9.81 -0.27
C ALA A 22 9.61 8.70 -1.04
N ALA A 23 9.06 7.72 -0.32
CA ALA A 23 8.23 6.68 -0.90
C ALA A 23 6.92 7.27 -1.50
N GLN A 24 6.27 8.22 -0.82
CA GLN A 24 5.09 8.89 -1.38
C GLN A 24 5.41 9.65 -2.67
N TYR A 25 6.54 10.36 -2.72
CA TYR A 25 6.97 11.05 -3.92
C TYR A 25 7.18 10.07 -5.08
N PHE A 26 7.96 9.00 -4.85
CA PHE A 26 8.20 7.97 -5.87
C PHE A 26 6.91 7.31 -6.36
N LEU A 27 6.03 6.92 -5.43
CA LEU A 27 4.78 6.23 -5.74
C LEU A 27 3.74 7.11 -6.43
N THR A 28 3.93 8.42 -6.49
CA THR A 28 3.04 9.33 -7.22
C THR A 28 2.96 8.96 -8.71
N ASN A 29 4.05 8.47 -9.29
CA ASN A 29 4.11 8.00 -10.69
C ASN A 29 3.33 6.69 -10.94
N PHE A 30 2.92 6.01 -9.87
CA PHE A 30 2.22 4.72 -9.91
C PHE A 30 0.77 4.84 -9.41
N VAL A 31 0.28 6.06 -9.18
CA VAL A 31 -1.12 6.27 -8.83
C VAL A 31 -2.02 5.66 -9.89
N ASN A 32 -3.08 4.99 -9.43
CA ASN A 32 -4.01 4.20 -10.23
C ASN A 32 -3.42 2.95 -10.91
N ARG A 33 -2.16 2.58 -10.65
CA ARG A 33 -1.61 1.29 -11.09
C ARG A 33 -1.88 0.21 -10.06
N GLU A 34 -2.03 -1.01 -10.57
CA GLU A 34 -2.05 -2.21 -9.75
C GLU A 34 -0.64 -2.54 -9.26
N VAL A 35 -0.55 -2.93 -8.01
CA VAL A 35 0.68 -3.24 -7.31
C VAL A 35 0.46 -4.44 -6.41
N THR A 36 1.54 -5.18 -6.16
CA THR A 36 1.54 -6.17 -5.09
C THR A 36 2.09 -5.54 -3.82
N LEU A 37 1.33 -5.61 -2.74
CA LEU A 37 1.69 -5.18 -1.40
C LEU A 37 1.91 -6.40 -0.51
N ASN A 38 3.10 -6.51 0.07
CA ASN A 38 3.43 -7.51 1.07
C ASN A 38 3.52 -6.84 2.45
N ILE A 39 2.76 -7.32 3.44
CA ILE A 39 2.78 -6.87 4.83
C ILE A 39 3.02 -8.11 5.71
N GLY A 40 4.26 -8.32 6.16
CA GLY A 40 4.65 -9.61 6.74
C GLY A 40 4.38 -10.76 5.75
N ASP A 41 3.67 -11.79 6.19
CA ASP A 41 3.28 -12.96 5.38
C ASP A 41 2.04 -12.72 4.49
N ILE A 42 1.46 -11.52 4.53
CA ILE A 42 0.25 -11.18 3.78
C ILE A 42 0.65 -10.57 2.43
N LYS A 43 0.31 -11.24 1.33
CA LYS A 43 0.45 -10.74 -0.04
C LYS A 43 -0.90 -10.30 -0.61
N LEU A 44 -0.98 -9.06 -1.11
CA LEU A 44 -2.19 -8.46 -1.65
C LEU A 44 -1.93 -7.83 -3.01
N ILE A 45 -2.83 -8.07 -3.97
CA ILE A 45 -2.91 -7.27 -5.19
C ILE A 45 -3.88 -6.12 -4.91
N THR A 46 -3.43 -4.89 -5.11
CA THR A 46 -4.19 -3.68 -4.78
C THR A 46 -3.80 -2.53 -5.70
N LYS A 47 -4.48 -1.39 -5.57
CA LYS A 47 -4.28 -0.20 -6.41
C LYS A 47 -3.83 0.97 -5.56
N ILE A 48 -2.82 1.70 -6.02
CA ILE A 48 -2.40 2.95 -5.37
C ILE A 48 -3.44 4.02 -5.64
N THR A 49 -3.85 4.71 -4.58
CA THR A 49 -4.81 5.81 -4.63
C THR A 49 -4.32 7.00 -3.80
N ARG A 50 -4.82 8.18 -4.14
CA ARG A 50 -4.60 9.39 -3.34
C ARG A 50 -5.81 9.59 -2.43
N LEU A 51 -5.56 9.69 -1.12
CA LEU A 51 -6.65 9.95 -0.18
C LEU A 51 -7.09 11.41 -0.29
N LYS A 52 -8.40 11.64 -0.43
CA LYS A 52 -8.99 12.99 -0.40
C LYS A 52 -8.91 13.62 0.98
N GLN A 53 -8.94 12.80 2.04
CA GLN A 53 -8.79 13.20 3.44
C GLN A 53 -7.45 12.64 3.97
N GLY A 54 -6.70 13.42 4.76
CA GLY A 54 -5.36 13.02 5.23
C GLY A 54 -4.21 13.60 4.41
N ALA A 55 -4.28 14.90 4.11
CA ALA A 55 -3.22 15.67 3.45
C ALA A 55 -2.79 15.16 2.06
N GLY A 56 -3.68 14.46 1.33
CA GLY A 56 -3.36 13.98 -0.01
C GLY A 56 -2.37 12.81 -0.03
N ARG A 57 -2.20 12.10 1.10
CA ARG A 57 -1.28 10.97 1.19
C ARG A 57 -1.66 9.83 0.25
N LEU A 58 -0.65 9.10 -0.20
CA LEU A 58 -0.84 7.89 -0.98
C LEU A 58 -1.19 6.70 -0.09
N ALA A 59 -2.11 5.89 -0.57
CA ALA A 59 -2.59 4.71 0.12
C ALA A 59 -2.94 3.58 -0.85
N MET A 60 -3.10 2.39 -0.29
CA MET A 60 -3.60 1.22 -1.00
C MET A 60 -4.84 0.69 -0.28
N TYR A 61 -5.83 0.25 -1.05
CA TYR A 61 -7.04 -0.35 -0.48
C TYR A 61 -6.71 -1.69 0.15
N LEU A 62 -7.21 -1.91 1.38
CA LEU A 62 -7.15 -3.21 2.04
C LEU A 62 -8.50 -3.93 1.88
N PRO A 63 -8.50 -5.22 1.52
CA PRO A 63 -9.72 -5.95 1.20
C PRO A 63 -10.61 -6.12 2.43
N THR A 64 -11.91 -5.88 2.26
CA THR A 64 -12.90 -5.89 3.36
C THR A 64 -13.09 -7.26 4.00
N ARG A 65 -12.86 -8.36 3.25
CA ARG A 65 -12.94 -9.73 3.76
C ARG A 65 -11.95 -10.02 4.90
N LEU A 66 -10.85 -9.26 4.98
CA LEU A 66 -9.83 -9.36 6.02
C LEU A 66 -10.00 -8.29 7.12
N ARG A 67 -11.20 -7.71 7.27
CA ARG A 67 -11.47 -6.67 8.28
C ARG A 67 -11.03 -7.05 9.70
N PRO A 68 -11.30 -8.27 10.23
CA PRO A 68 -10.85 -8.63 11.58
C PRO A 68 -9.34 -8.51 11.75
N LEU A 69 -8.59 -8.98 10.75
CA LEU A 69 -7.13 -8.88 10.70
C LEU A 69 -6.65 -7.42 10.68
N TRP A 70 -7.30 -6.55 9.89
CA TRP A 70 -6.93 -5.14 9.84
C TRP A 70 -7.20 -4.40 11.15
N GLU A 71 -8.26 -4.74 11.87
CA GLU A 71 -8.51 -4.17 13.19
C GLU A 71 -7.50 -4.66 14.22
N GLU A 72 -7.15 -5.95 14.18
CA GLU A 72 -6.11 -6.52 15.06
C GLU A 72 -4.74 -5.89 14.81
N LEU A 73 -4.32 -5.76 13.55
CA LEU A 73 -3.05 -5.12 13.22
C LEU A 73 -3.09 -3.65 13.65
N ARG A 74 -4.14 -2.91 13.29
CA ARG A 74 -4.29 -1.48 13.64
C ARG A 74 -4.27 -1.23 15.15
N SER A 75 -4.71 -2.17 15.98
CA SER A 75 -4.70 -2.01 17.45
C SER A 75 -3.34 -2.29 18.08
N LYS A 76 -2.48 -3.09 17.43
CA LYS A 76 -1.18 -3.51 17.94
C LYS A 76 -0.05 -2.52 17.63
N ASP A 77 -0.02 -1.96 16.42
CA ASP A 77 1.07 -1.07 16.00
C ASP A 77 0.55 0.07 15.09
N PRO A 78 0.99 1.32 15.30
CA PRO A 78 0.71 2.40 14.35
C PRO A 78 1.41 2.23 12.99
N LEU A 79 2.52 1.48 12.87
CA LEU A 79 3.39 1.45 11.70
C LEU A 79 3.88 0.04 11.35
N PHE A 80 3.75 -0.32 10.07
CA PHE A 80 4.18 -1.61 9.55
C PHE A 80 5.23 -1.44 8.46
N ALA A 81 6.23 -2.32 8.47
CA ALA A 81 7.09 -2.53 7.32
C ALA A 81 6.29 -3.27 6.24
N ALA A 82 6.40 -2.80 5.00
CA ALA A 82 5.78 -3.42 3.84
C ALA A 82 6.73 -3.40 2.65
N ILE A 83 6.52 -4.30 1.69
CA ILE A 83 7.20 -4.27 0.41
C ILE A 83 6.16 -4.08 -0.68
N ILE A 84 6.35 -3.09 -1.53
CA ILE A 84 5.54 -2.90 -2.73
C ILE A 84 6.32 -3.35 -3.96
N MET A 85 5.65 -4.08 -4.84
CA MET A 85 6.16 -4.49 -6.14
C MET A 85 5.23 -3.90 -7.19
N THR A 86 5.78 -3.01 -8.01
CA THR A 86 5.10 -2.44 -9.17
C THR A 86 5.38 -3.33 -10.37
N SER A 87 4.35 -3.73 -11.09
CA SER A 87 4.54 -4.37 -12.39
C SER A 87 5.07 -3.30 -13.36
N ASN A 88 6.39 -3.26 -13.55
CA ASN A 88 6.93 -2.59 -14.71
C ASN A 88 6.67 -3.52 -15.90
N SER A 89 5.61 -3.24 -16.66
CA SER A 89 5.56 -3.71 -18.05
C SER A 89 6.55 -2.86 -18.85
N GLU A 90 7.84 -3.10 -18.65
CA GLU A 90 8.96 -2.72 -19.52
C GLU A 90 10.26 -3.16 -18.81
N GLY A 91 10.88 -4.24 -19.31
CA GLY A 91 12.14 -4.73 -18.78
C GLY A 91 12.45 -6.24 -18.89
N GLU A 92 11.74 -7.01 -19.72
CA GLU A 92 12.30 -8.24 -20.30
C GLU A 92 12.33 -8.06 -21.83
N ALA A 93 13.24 -7.18 -22.27
CA ALA A 93 13.74 -7.18 -23.63
C ALA A 93 15.18 -7.69 -23.55
N ASN A 94 15.36 -8.92 -24.06
CA ASN A 94 16.63 -9.59 -24.38
C ASN A 94 17.55 -9.93 -23.20
N GLU A 95 17.51 -11.19 -22.79
CA GLU A 95 18.74 -11.94 -22.52
C GLU A 95 18.75 -13.19 -23.42
N ASN A 96 19.75 -13.20 -24.30
CA ASN A 96 20.21 -14.21 -25.28
C ASN A 96 19.62 -15.62 -25.24
#